data_AF-A0A6A5TS62-F1
#
_entry.id   AF-A0A6A5TS62-F1
#
_cell.length_a   1.000
_cell.length_b   1.000
_cell.length_c   1.000
_cell.angle_alpha   90.00
_cell.angle_beta   90.00
_cell.angle_gamma   90.00
#
_symmetry.space_group_name_H-M   'P 1'
#
loop_
_entity.id
_entity.type
_entity.pdbx_description
1 polymer ?
#
loop_
_entity_poly.entity_id
_entity_poly.type
_entity_poly.pdbx_seq_one_letter_code
_entity_poly.pdbx_strand_id
1 'polypeptide(L)'
;MALFPKITPIRVRDSQPIDPAAPSFLTLPNETRNDIYNLLFECLDPIEVLHDNGSNSYDRDTQRELASALPLLRTCASIYKEAASTLYANNTFVFARGEGHDHGMKVLHAAKAGHWMKGIGSQVPMLRKVHMDLDGSCPARCEDLARYWEPETLNHYGSKRKWKASVEMSPLLFVLWANPGAKTDIKFVHGRGKRHFIRRHLGDTEDDTGIDPDALTKVMKLLQEDTLGLKKYWRSILSIDVLRDGSRGLVVFGHSKNIRVLSQAIGYDVRSFSVSNDYTSMQFTKPKPHSFLKLPCPIRCAIQDAVTKTPDPRSYTYIDLDKKTFTGGSLALTSICRALRRTELYRFWVQNKIRVQLASQEPRTTFSNFSALEKWWCVNKSKEYENEGRIRSTGSHSSWGCCNTGSANIQIFLLFQCLDSTRLYDLRIGALDLIRVLSHAPTENFEVVFSLARGEEKPTTEHAVTLSFLRREVLDALLEYRQVHPEKGSDHCPQVWINGRGTVAMVGPDARDFSQHILLEKNSLDYWIYFLRYLVNHPLWSESNGSESTVLRSPW
;
A
#
# COMPACT_ATOMS: atom_id res chain seq x y z
N MET A 1 -35.18 -0.47 -14.46
CA MET A 1 -34.14 0.16 -13.62
C MET A 1 -34.71 0.33 -12.22
N ALA A 2 -33.96 -0.03 -11.17
CA ALA A 2 -34.45 0.21 -9.82
C ALA A 2 -34.35 1.70 -9.50
N LEU A 3 -35.50 2.33 -9.24
CA LEU A 3 -35.57 3.74 -8.85
C LEU A 3 -34.73 3.97 -7.59
N PHE A 4 -34.16 5.18 -7.44
CA PHE A 4 -33.60 5.61 -6.17
C PHE A 4 -34.67 5.41 -5.09
N PRO A 5 -34.29 4.97 -3.88
CA PRO A 5 -35.25 4.81 -2.79
C PRO A 5 -35.98 6.13 -2.62
N LYS A 6 -37.28 6.12 -2.92
CA LYS A 6 -38.11 7.32 -2.79
C LYS A 6 -38.09 7.71 -1.33
N ILE A 7 -37.61 8.90 -1.03
CA ILE A 7 -37.72 9.45 0.32
C ILE A 7 -39.22 9.55 0.60
N THR A 8 -39.68 8.80 1.58
CA THR A 8 -41.11 8.77 1.91
C THR A 8 -41.45 10.12 2.54
N PRO A 9 -42.39 10.89 1.97
CA PRO A 9 -42.84 12.13 2.58
C PRO A 9 -43.36 11.83 3.99
N ILE A 10 -43.07 12.71 4.94
CA ILE A 10 -43.75 12.68 6.24
C ILE A 10 -45.26 12.74 5.96
N ARG A 11 -46.02 11.76 6.46
CA ARG A 11 -47.48 11.73 6.27
C ARG A 11 -48.06 13.00 6.86
N VAL A 12 -48.68 13.82 6.01
CA VAL A 12 -49.36 15.04 6.42
C VAL A 12 -50.63 14.63 7.15
N ARG A 13 -50.65 14.84 8.46
CA ARG A 13 -51.87 14.90 9.25
C ARG A 13 -51.95 16.29 9.82
N ASP A 14 -53.10 16.92 9.70
CA ASP A 14 -53.32 18.21 10.31
C ASP A 14 -53.28 18.02 11.82
N SER A 15 -52.30 18.67 12.45
CA SER A 15 -52.24 18.75 13.90
C SER A 15 -53.41 19.59 14.40
N GLN A 16 -54.00 19.18 15.52
CA GLN A 16 -55.01 19.96 16.24
C GLN A 16 -54.48 20.30 17.63
N PRO A 17 -54.90 21.43 18.22
CA PRO A 17 -54.67 21.70 19.64
C PRO A 17 -55.18 20.54 20.50
N ILE A 18 -54.46 20.23 21.58
CA ILE A 18 -54.90 19.23 22.56
C ILE A 18 -56.20 19.66 23.26
N ASP A 19 -56.31 20.97 23.52
CA ASP A 19 -57.52 21.63 24.01
C ASP A 19 -57.97 22.66 22.97
N PRO A 20 -59.06 22.40 22.23
CA PRO A 20 -59.59 23.33 21.24
C PRO A 20 -60.12 24.65 21.83
N ALA A 21 -60.42 24.70 23.14
CA ALA A 21 -60.96 25.89 23.80
C ALA A 21 -59.87 26.82 24.35
N ALA A 22 -58.64 26.32 24.52
CA ALA A 22 -57.50 27.11 24.98
C ALA A 22 -56.77 27.78 23.81
N PRO A 23 -56.18 28.98 24.00
CA PRO A 23 -55.30 29.60 23.01
C PRO A 23 -54.15 28.66 22.64
N SER A 24 -53.97 28.43 21.33
CA SER A 24 -52.90 27.59 20.80
C SER A 24 -52.09 28.35 19.76
N PHE A 25 -50.83 27.97 19.59
CA PHE A 25 -50.03 28.45 18.46
C PHE A 25 -50.71 28.10 17.12
N LEU A 26 -51.37 26.94 17.03
CA LEU A 26 -52.10 26.50 15.83
C LEU A 26 -53.37 27.31 15.54
N THR A 27 -53.91 28.04 16.52
CA THR A 27 -55.11 28.89 16.34
C THR A 27 -54.79 30.32 15.96
N LEU A 28 -53.50 30.72 15.93
CA LEU A 28 -53.08 32.03 15.43
C LEU A 28 -53.35 32.16 13.93
N PRO A 29 -53.59 33.37 13.38
CA PRO A 29 -53.63 33.60 11.93
C PRO A 29 -52.34 33.11 11.25
N ASN A 30 -52.45 32.62 10.01
CA ASN A 30 -51.32 32.09 9.26
C ASN A 30 -50.21 33.14 9.08
N GLU A 31 -50.59 34.40 8.86
CA GLU A 31 -49.70 35.54 8.72
C GLU A 31 -48.86 35.73 9.99
N THR A 32 -49.51 35.75 11.16
CA THR A 32 -48.82 35.87 12.45
C THR A 32 -47.89 34.69 12.70
N ARG A 33 -48.27 33.46 12.34
CA ARG A 33 -47.37 32.30 12.46
C ARG A 33 -46.14 32.44 11.56
N ASN A 34 -46.33 32.89 10.31
CA ASN A 34 -45.24 33.14 9.37
C ASN A 34 -44.28 34.23 9.85
N ASP A 35 -44.79 35.32 10.41
CA ASP A 35 -43.96 36.38 11.00
C ASP A 35 -43.10 35.85 12.15
N ILE A 36 -43.70 35.00 13.00
CA ILE A 36 -42.97 34.32 14.08
C ILE A 36 -41.93 33.36 13.51
N TYR A 37 -42.25 32.60 12.46
CA TYR A 37 -41.28 31.72 11.82
C TYR A 37 -40.11 32.48 11.20
N ASN A 38 -40.37 33.61 10.53
CA ASN A 38 -39.31 34.45 9.96
C ASN A 38 -38.42 34.99 11.08
N LEU A 39 -39.01 35.51 12.16
CA LEU A 39 -38.25 36.00 13.31
C LEU A 39 -37.37 34.91 13.96
N LEU A 40 -37.85 33.67 14.01
CA LEU A 40 -37.16 32.57 14.69
C LEU A 40 -36.17 31.79 13.82
N PHE A 41 -36.43 31.70 12.52
CA PHE A 41 -35.71 30.79 11.63
C PHE A 41 -35.01 31.48 10.46
N GLU A 42 -35.26 32.76 10.18
CA GLU A 42 -34.52 33.51 9.17
C GLU A 42 -33.28 34.14 9.81
N CYS A 43 -32.11 33.59 9.48
CA CYS A 43 -30.82 34.08 9.93
C CYS A 43 -30.24 35.03 8.88
N LEU A 44 -29.71 36.18 9.33
CA LEU A 44 -28.98 37.10 8.47
C LEU A 44 -27.66 36.48 7.99
N ASP A 45 -26.97 35.80 8.90
CA ASP A 45 -25.71 35.12 8.62
C ASP A 45 -25.93 33.67 8.16
N PRO A 46 -25.03 33.12 7.34
CA PRO A 46 -25.10 31.72 6.95
C PRO A 46 -25.05 30.78 8.16
N ILE A 47 -25.94 29.79 8.19
CA ILE A 47 -25.98 28.78 9.24
C ILE A 47 -24.83 27.79 9.02
N GLU A 48 -23.80 27.86 9.85
CA GLU A 48 -22.68 26.91 9.83
C GLU A 48 -23.13 25.53 10.34
N VAL A 49 -23.03 24.51 9.49
CA VAL A 49 -23.28 23.10 9.82
C VAL A 49 -21.95 22.44 10.11
N LEU A 50 -21.54 22.48 11.38
CA LEU A 50 -20.32 21.87 11.85
C LEU A 50 -20.51 20.37 12.10
N HIS A 51 -19.51 19.60 11.71
CA HIS A 51 -19.50 18.17 11.99
C HIS A 51 -18.74 17.91 13.29
N ASP A 52 -19.44 17.35 14.27
CA ASP A 52 -18.85 16.99 15.54
C ASP A 52 -17.84 15.85 15.33
N ASN A 53 -16.56 16.16 15.46
CA ASN A 53 -15.48 15.18 15.57
C ASN A 53 -15.09 14.95 17.05
N GLY A 54 -15.91 15.41 17.99
CA GLY A 54 -15.66 15.36 19.44
C GLY A 54 -14.98 16.60 20.01
N SER A 55 -14.75 17.65 19.21
CA SER A 55 -14.21 18.94 19.67
C SER A 55 -15.24 20.04 19.47
N ASN A 56 -15.80 20.53 20.58
CA ASN A 56 -16.87 21.54 20.65
C ASN A 56 -16.39 22.97 20.31
N SER A 57 -15.83 23.20 19.11
CA SER A 57 -15.67 24.56 18.60
C SER A 57 -16.86 24.87 17.70
N TYR A 58 -17.85 25.59 18.23
CA TYR A 58 -19.00 26.04 17.47
C TYR A 58 -18.97 27.56 17.37
N ASP A 59 -19.48 28.11 16.26
CA ASP A 59 -20.04 29.46 16.28
C ASP A 59 -21.22 29.45 17.26
N ARG A 60 -20.94 29.87 18.50
CA ARG A 60 -21.85 29.68 19.64
C ARG A 60 -23.12 30.50 19.47
N ASP A 61 -23.08 31.61 18.75
CA ASP A 61 -24.17 32.57 18.75
C ASP A 61 -25.27 32.16 17.77
N THR A 62 -24.94 31.90 16.50
CA THR A 62 -25.89 31.39 15.50
C THR A 62 -26.51 30.06 15.91
N GLN A 63 -25.72 29.15 16.49
CA GLN A 63 -26.22 27.87 16.97
C GLN A 63 -27.12 28.05 18.20
N ARG A 64 -26.82 28.97 19.11
CA ARG A 64 -27.63 29.22 20.31
C ARG A 64 -28.99 29.81 19.96
N GLU A 65 -29.04 30.75 19.02
CA GLU A 65 -30.30 31.31 18.53
C GLU A 65 -31.17 30.23 17.88
N LEU A 66 -30.63 29.50 16.90
CA LEU A 66 -31.38 28.45 16.24
C LEU A 66 -31.75 27.30 17.20
N ALA A 67 -30.85 26.89 18.10
CA ALA A 67 -31.10 25.84 19.08
C ALA A 67 -32.24 26.20 20.03
N SER A 68 -32.43 27.48 20.35
CA SER A 68 -33.56 27.95 21.16
C SER A 68 -34.90 27.83 20.43
N ALA A 69 -34.89 27.94 19.09
CA ALA A 69 -36.08 27.85 18.24
C ALA A 69 -36.41 26.40 17.78
N LEU A 70 -35.42 25.50 17.70
CA LEU A 70 -35.61 24.10 17.27
C LEU A 70 -36.69 23.32 18.05
N PRO A 71 -36.93 23.53 19.36
CA PRO A 71 -38.04 22.89 20.06
C PRO A 71 -39.41 23.16 19.40
N LEU A 72 -39.62 24.33 18.79
CA LEU A 72 -40.86 24.66 18.10
C LEU A 72 -41.11 23.71 16.92
N LEU A 73 -40.08 23.36 16.13
CA LEU A 73 -40.18 22.40 15.04
C LEU A 73 -40.56 20.99 15.49
N ARG A 74 -40.35 20.66 16.78
CA ARG A 74 -40.66 19.35 17.35
C ARG A 74 -42.05 19.26 17.96
N THR A 75 -42.78 20.37 18.02
CA THR A 75 -44.11 20.43 18.68
C THR A 75 -45.14 19.56 17.96
N CYS A 76 -45.34 19.77 16.66
CA CYS A 76 -46.32 19.02 15.87
C CYS A 76 -46.01 19.08 14.35
N ALA A 77 -46.67 18.21 13.58
CA ALA A 77 -46.44 18.07 12.14
C ALA A 77 -46.80 19.32 11.32
N SER A 78 -47.90 20.01 11.64
CA SER A 78 -48.30 21.26 10.99
C SER A 78 -47.24 22.35 11.17
N ILE A 79 -46.81 22.62 12.42
CA ILE A 79 -45.78 23.63 12.71
C ILE A 79 -44.48 23.29 12.01
N TYR A 80 -44.04 22.03 12.08
CA TYR A 80 -42.84 21.58 11.37
C TYR A 80 -42.91 21.88 9.87
N LYS A 81 -44.05 21.57 9.22
CA LYS A 81 -44.23 21.75 7.78
C LYS A 81 -44.22 23.21 7.37
N GLU A 82 -44.89 24.07 8.13
CA GLU A 82 -44.95 25.51 7.85
C GLU A 82 -43.55 26.13 8.04
N ALA A 83 -42.98 25.99 9.25
CA ALA A 83 -41.71 26.59 9.62
C ALA A 83 -40.49 26.04 8.88
N ALA A 84 -40.49 24.75 8.48
CA ALA A 84 -39.39 24.16 7.73
C ALA A 84 -39.13 24.88 6.40
N SER A 85 -40.18 25.45 5.79
CA SER A 85 -40.04 26.22 4.56
C SER A 85 -39.22 27.50 4.78
N THR A 86 -39.52 28.26 5.83
CA THR A 86 -38.72 29.42 6.25
C THR A 86 -37.28 29.02 6.54
N LEU A 87 -37.09 27.99 7.39
CA LEU A 87 -35.75 27.54 7.78
C LEU A 87 -34.91 27.09 6.56
N TYR A 88 -35.45 26.27 5.67
CA TYR A 88 -34.66 25.68 4.59
C TYR A 88 -34.59 26.55 3.32
N ALA A 89 -35.59 27.39 3.05
CA ALA A 89 -35.65 28.18 1.83
C ALA A 89 -34.98 29.56 1.94
N ASN A 90 -35.04 30.20 3.10
CA ASN A 90 -34.55 31.57 3.26
C ASN A 90 -33.09 31.63 3.72
N ASN A 91 -32.54 30.53 4.24
CA ASN A 91 -31.18 30.49 4.78
C ASN A 91 -30.15 29.88 3.83
N THR A 92 -28.89 30.21 4.11
CA THR A 92 -27.71 29.58 3.51
C THR A 92 -27.09 28.64 4.52
N PHE A 93 -26.92 27.36 4.15
CA PHE A 93 -26.26 26.37 5.01
C PHE A 93 -24.80 26.20 4.58
N VAL A 94 -23.85 26.50 5.46
CA VAL A 94 -22.42 26.40 5.16
C VAL A 94 -21.84 25.19 5.88
N PHE A 95 -21.35 24.21 5.13
CA PHE A 95 -20.56 23.13 5.67
C PHE A 95 -19.12 23.58 5.75
N ALA A 96 -18.67 23.94 6.94
CA ALA A 96 -17.28 24.29 7.22
C ALA A 96 -16.59 23.19 8.04
N ARG A 97 -15.27 23.26 8.12
CA ARG A 97 -14.50 22.42 9.04
C ARG A 97 -14.44 23.12 10.40
N GLY A 98 -14.68 22.39 11.48
CA GLY A 98 -14.44 22.92 12.84
C GLY A 98 -12.98 23.29 13.07
N GLU A 99 -12.68 23.96 14.19
CA GLU A 99 -11.36 24.53 14.53
C GLU A 99 -10.24 23.48 14.74
N GLY A 100 -10.54 22.19 14.55
CA GLY A 100 -9.58 21.10 14.56
C GLY A 100 -8.86 20.91 13.22
N HIS A 101 -7.53 21.02 13.24
CA HIS A 101 -6.66 20.63 12.13
C HIS A 101 -6.62 19.10 12.01
N ASP A 102 -7.48 18.53 11.18
CA ASP A 102 -7.29 17.16 10.72
C ASP A 102 -6.50 17.20 9.38
N HIS A 103 -5.38 16.48 9.33
CA HIS A 103 -4.52 16.45 8.15
C HIS A 103 -5.05 15.56 7.03
N GLY A 104 -6.30 15.06 7.15
CA GLY A 104 -7.01 14.34 6.11
C GLY A 104 -6.95 15.08 4.77
N MET A 105 -6.26 14.49 3.80
CA MET A 105 -6.16 15.03 2.45
C MET A 105 -7.51 15.00 1.71
N LYS A 106 -8.41 14.10 2.11
CA LYS A 106 -9.73 13.98 1.49
C LYS A 106 -10.66 15.04 2.05
N VAL A 107 -11.19 15.88 1.17
CA VAL A 107 -12.18 16.91 1.50
C VAL A 107 -13.56 16.24 1.56
N LEU A 108 -14.10 16.16 2.78
CA LEU A 108 -15.35 15.44 3.07
C LEU A 108 -16.57 16.36 3.17
N HIS A 109 -16.44 17.65 2.93
CA HIS A 109 -17.53 18.62 3.10
C HIS A 109 -18.77 18.28 2.28
N ALA A 110 -18.60 17.91 1.00
CA ALA A 110 -19.70 17.46 0.16
C ALA A 110 -20.32 16.16 0.69
N ALA A 111 -19.50 15.16 1.08
CA ALA A 111 -20.00 13.93 1.70
C ALA A 111 -20.83 14.22 2.98
N LYS A 112 -20.35 15.11 3.85
CA LYS A 112 -21.03 15.56 5.07
C LYS A 112 -22.36 16.25 4.76
N ALA A 113 -22.37 17.16 3.78
CA ALA A 113 -23.60 17.79 3.31
C ALA A 113 -24.61 16.76 2.81
N GLY A 114 -24.17 15.76 2.04
CA GLY A 114 -25.02 14.66 1.60
C GLY A 114 -25.62 13.86 2.76
N HIS A 115 -24.81 13.53 3.78
CA HIS A 115 -25.30 12.83 4.98
C HIS A 115 -26.33 13.65 5.76
N TRP A 116 -26.10 14.94 5.94
CA TRP A 116 -27.04 15.85 6.58
C TRP A 116 -28.34 15.99 5.78
N MET A 117 -28.26 16.25 4.47
CA MET A 117 -29.44 16.36 3.60
C MET A 117 -30.25 15.06 3.59
N LYS A 118 -29.59 13.90 3.66
CA LYS A 118 -30.28 12.61 3.82
C LYS A 118 -31.10 12.56 5.12
N GLY A 119 -30.59 13.14 6.20
CA GLY A 119 -31.28 13.24 7.50
C GLY A 119 -32.52 14.15 7.47
N ILE A 120 -32.50 15.21 6.65
CA ILE A 120 -33.65 16.09 6.42
C ILE A 120 -34.79 15.36 5.71
N GLY A 121 -34.46 14.36 4.89
CA GLY A 121 -35.44 13.53 4.22
C GLY A 121 -36.30 14.33 3.25
N SER A 122 -37.61 14.35 3.46
CA SER A 122 -38.57 14.88 2.47
C SER A 122 -38.52 16.39 2.30
N GLN A 123 -37.82 17.13 3.17
CA GLN A 123 -37.69 18.58 3.06
C GLN A 123 -36.50 19.03 2.21
N VAL A 124 -35.68 18.10 1.69
CA VAL A 124 -34.55 18.43 0.80
C VAL A 124 -34.95 19.38 -0.36
N PRO A 125 -36.09 19.24 -1.04
CA PRO A 125 -36.50 20.16 -2.10
C PRO A 125 -36.73 21.61 -1.66
N MET A 126 -36.89 21.86 -0.35
CA MET A 126 -37.02 23.21 0.22
C MET A 126 -35.67 23.92 0.33
N LEU A 127 -34.55 23.17 0.39
CA LEU A 127 -33.21 23.76 0.47
C LEU A 127 -32.91 24.60 -0.77
N ARG A 128 -32.55 25.86 -0.56
CA ARG A 128 -32.20 26.79 -1.63
C ARG A 128 -30.71 27.03 -1.78
N LYS A 129 -29.96 27.14 -0.69
CA LYS A 129 -28.52 27.48 -0.73
C LYS A 129 -27.72 26.59 0.21
N VAL A 130 -26.77 25.84 -0.35
CA VAL A 130 -25.85 24.98 0.40
C VAL A 130 -24.43 25.24 -0.08
N HIS A 131 -23.58 25.71 0.81
CA HIS A 131 -22.19 26.04 0.52
C HIS A 131 -21.24 25.06 1.22
N MET A 132 -20.15 24.70 0.55
CA MET A 132 -19.06 23.90 1.11
C MET A 132 -17.85 24.81 1.27
N ASP A 133 -17.56 25.21 2.51
CA ASP A 133 -16.45 26.10 2.80
C ASP A 133 -15.13 25.32 2.92
N LEU A 134 -14.23 25.59 2.00
CA LEU A 134 -12.97 24.85 1.83
C LEU A 134 -11.81 25.43 2.63
N ASP A 135 -12.00 26.54 3.36
CA ASP A 135 -10.94 27.23 4.10
C ASP A 135 -10.24 26.38 5.16
N GLY A 136 -10.93 25.39 5.74
CA GLY A 136 -10.36 24.45 6.71
C GLY A 136 -9.63 23.24 6.09
N SER A 137 -9.54 23.14 4.76
CA SER A 137 -8.92 22.00 4.07
C SER A 137 -7.39 22.19 3.97
N CYS A 138 -6.59 21.26 4.50
CA CYS A 138 -5.13 21.37 4.39
C CYS A 138 -4.68 21.24 2.92
N PRO A 139 -3.63 21.93 2.44
CA PRO A 139 -3.07 21.75 1.10
C PRO A 139 -2.72 20.28 0.82
N ALA A 140 -2.69 19.90 -0.46
CA ALA A 140 -2.42 18.51 -0.87
C ALA A 140 -1.06 17.97 -0.35
N ARG A 141 -0.09 18.88 -0.11
CA ARG A 141 1.28 18.56 0.36
C ARG A 141 1.44 18.51 1.88
N CYS A 142 0.38 18.78 2.64
CA CYS A 142 0.42 18.88 4.09
C CYS A 142 0.88 17.56 4.77
N GLU A 143 0.61 16.41 4.16
CA GLU A 143 1.07 15.10 4.65
C GLU A 143 2.54 14.78 4.26
N ASP A 144 3.09 15.36 3.18
CA ASP A 144 4.48 15.10 2.77
C ASP A 144 5.47 15.66 3.81
N LEU A 145 5.10 16.74 4.50
CA LEU A 145 5.85 17.26 5.65
C LEU A 145 5.73 16.34 6.88
N ALA A 146 4.58 15.71 7.10
CA ALA A 146 4.41 14.72 8.17
C ALA A 146 5.10 13.37 7.85
N ARG A 147 5.36 13.08 6.56
CA ARG A 147 5.93 11.83 6.05
C ARG A 147 7.41 11.91 5.66
N TYR A 148 8.17 12.91 6.12
CA TYR A 148 9.64 12.83 6.14
C TYR A 148 10.19 11.59 6.90
N TRP A 149 9.33 10.71 7.42
CA TRP A 149 9.65 9.49 8.14
C TRP A 149 9.19 8.17 7.47
N GLU A 150 8.47 8.18 6.33
CA GLU A 150 8.10 6.93 5.63
C GLU A 150 8.71 6.87 4.21
N PRO A 151 9.70 5.98 3.97
CA PRO A 151 10.46 5.95 2.73
C PRO A 151 9.59 5.61 1.50
N GLU A 152 10.05 6.06 0.34
CA GLU A 152 9.44 6.04 -1.01
C GLU A 152 8.94 4.68 -1.57
N THR A 153 8.91 3.63 -0.76
CA THR A 153 8.66 2.24 -1.18
C THR A 153 7.21 1.95 -1.57
N LEU A 154 6.24 2.79 -1.17
CA LEU A 154 4.82 2.66 -1.56
C LEU A 154 4.41 3.45 -2.82
N ASN A 155 5.36 3.97 -3.61
CA ASN A 155 5.12 4.63 -4.90
C ASN A 155 4.56 3.72 -6.00
N HIS A 156 4.32 2.43 -5.73
CA HIS A 156 3.75 1.51 -6.73
C HIS A 156 2.26 1.70 -7.02
N TYR A 157 1.58 2.51 -6.23
CA TYR A 157 0.27 3.07 -6.57
C TYR A 157 0.39 4.58 -6.85
N GLY A 158 1.21 4.96 -7.84
CA GLY A 158 1.34 6.36 -8.27
C GLY A 158 0.01 7.04 -8.65
N SER A 159 -1.06 6.29 -8.86
CA SER A 159 -2.42 6.82 -8.96
C SER A 159 -3.07 7.11 -7.60
N LYS A 160 -2.84 6.31 -6.55
CA LYS A 160 -3.51 6.48 -5.25
C LYS A 160 -3.05 7.73 -4.50
N ARG A 161 -1.76 8.12 -4.59
CA ARG A 161 -1.29 9.37 -3.95
C ARG A 161 -2.02 10.60 -4.48
N LYS A 162 -2.26 10.68 -5.80
CA LYS A 162 -2.99 11.81 -6.42
C LYS A 162 -4.44 11.92 -5.93
N TRP A 163 -5.11 10.81 -5.68
CA TRP A 163 -6.50 10.80 -5.22
C TRP A 163 -6.67 10.96 -3.71
N LYS A 164 -5.59 10.95 -2.92
CA LYS A 164 -5.69 11.27 -1.49
C LYS A 164 -6.16 12.70 -1.30
N ALA A 165 -5.69 13.63 -2.14
CA ALA A 165 -6.14 15.03 -2.18
C ALA A 165 -7.32 15.22 -3.14
N SER A 166 -8.47 14.66 -2.80
CA SER A 166 -9.71 14.73 -3.59
C SER A 166 -10.91 15.16 -2.74
N VAL A 167 -12.00 15.54 -3.40
CA VAL A 167 -13.29 15.87 -2.80
C VAL A 167 -14.25 14.70 -3.03
N GLU A 168 -14.81 14.17 -1.95
CA GLU A 168 -15.79 13.07 -2.03
C GLU A 168 -17.20 13.60 -2.32
N MET A 169 -17.72 13.34 -3.51
CA MET A 169 -19.01 13.87 -3.98
C MET A 169 -20.19 12.91 -3.79
N SER A 170 -19.92 11.61 -3.59
CA SER A 170 -20.95 10.55 -3.69
C SER A 170 -22.17 10.75 -2.78
N PRO A 171 -22.03 10.95 -1.46
CA PRO A 171 -23.21 11.04 -0.60
C PRO A 171 -24.16 12.18 -0.98
N LEU A 172 -23.62 13.33 -1.41
CA LEU A 172 -24.41 14.46 -1.85
C LEU A 172 -25.09 14.22 -3.19
N LEU A 173 -24.35 13.70 -4.17
CA LEU A 173 -24.91 13.34 -5.47
C LEU A 173 -26.06 12.35 -5.34
N PHE A 174 -25.94 11.35 -4.46
CA PHE A 174 -27.02 10.38 -4.24
C PHE A 174 -28.29 11.02 -3.71
N VAL A 175 -28.18 12.03 -2.83
CA VAL A 175 -29.35 12.79 -2.35
C VAL A 175 -29.95 13.63 -3.46
N LEU A 176 -29.14 14.32 -4.27
CA LEU A 176 -29.63 15.13 -5.39
C LEU A 176 -30.29 14.28 -6.47
N TRP A 177 -29.71 13.13 -6.80
CA TRP A 177 -30.27 12.18 -7.77
C TRP A 177 -31.59 11.56 -7.27
N ALA A 178 -31.74 11.38 -5.97
CA ALA A 178 -33.01 10.96 -5.36
C ALA A 178 -34.07 12.09 -5.32
N ASN A 179 -33.67 13.35 -5.50
CA ASN A 179 -34.53 14.53 -5.46
C ASN A 179 -34.35 15.43 -6.70
N PRO A 180 -34.70 14.95 -7.91
CA PRO A 180 -34.45 15.70 -9.15
C PRO A 180 -35.19 17.04 -9.25
N GLY A 181 -36.24 17.25 -8.46
CA GLY A 181 -36.98 18.52 -8.37
C GLY A 181 -36.38 19.54 -7.40
N ALA A 182 -35.33 19.18 -6.65
CA ALA A 182 -34.68 20.10 -5.72
C ALA A 182 -33.93 21.20 -6.50
N LYS A 183 -34.28 22.46 -6.23
CA LYS A 183 -33.65 23.65 -6.81
C LYS A 183 -32.59 24.23 -5.85
N THR A 184 -31.74 23.36 -5.32
CA THR A 184 -30.69 23.74 -4.36
C THR A 184 -29.48 24.27 -5.12
N ASP A 185 -29.08 25.52 -4.86
CA ASP A 185 -27.82 26.11 -5.32
C ASP A 185 -26.69 25.57 -4.44
N ILE A 186 -25.87 24.70 -5.03
CA ILE A 186 -24.72 24.07 -4.37
C ILE A 186 -23.45 24.72 -4.89
N LYS A 187 -22.65 25.26 -3.97
CA LYS A 187 -21.39 25.96 -4.28
C LYS A 187 -20.27 25.52 -3.36
N PHE A 188 -19.07 25.39 -3.92
CA PHE A 188 -17.84 25.35 -3.15
C PHE A 188 -17.32 26.78 -3.01
N VAL A 189 -16.88 27.16 -1.82
CA VAL A 189 -16.48 28.54 -1.51
C VAL A 189 -15.24 28.59 -0.61
N HIS A 190 -14.64 29.77 -0.53
CA HIS A 190 -13.65 30.15 0.48
C HIS A 190 -14.27 31.27 1.33
N GLY A 191 -15.01 30.91 2.38
CA GLY A 191 -15.91 31.82 3.10
C GLY A 191 -15.21 32.98 3.81
N ARG A 192 -14.02 32.74 4.35
CA ARG A 192 -13.17 33.69 5.09
C ARG A 192 -11.94 34.12 4.27
N GLY A 193 -11.90 33.75 2.98
CA GLY A 193 -10.81 34.00 2.06
C GLY A 193 -9.69 32.94 2.11
N LYS A 194 -8.95 32.79 1.01
CA LYS A 194 -7.97 31.71 0.74
C LYS A 194 -6.88 31.48 1.81
N ARG A 195 -6.72 32.36 2.81
CA ARG A 195 -5.50 32.50 3.63
C ARG A 195 -5.63 32.06 5.09
N HIS A 196 -6.82 31.68 5.57
CA HIS A 196 -7.05 31.62 7.02
C HIS A 196 -6.24 30.53 7.78
N PHE A 197 -5.68 29.53 7.10
CA PHE A 197 -4.91 28.45 7.76
C PHE A 197 -3.57 28.04 7.10
N ILE A 198 -3.19 28.64 5.95
CA ILE A 198 -1.97 28.25 5.21
C ILE A 198 -0.69 28.65 5.97
N ARG A 199 -0.73 29.73 6.76
CA ARG A 199 0.45 30.29 7.46
C ARG A 199 1.18 29.32 8.39
N ARG A 200 0.52 28.28 8.90
CA ARG A 200 1.16 27.32 9.82
C ARG A 200 1.92 26.18 9.13
N HIS A 201 1.70 25.92 7.85
CA HIS A 201 2.21 24.68 7.21
C HIS A 201 3.18 24.89 6.07
N LEU A 202 3.12 26.01 5.37
CA LEU A 202 3.95 26.30 4.21
C LEU A 202 4.50 27.69 4.45
N GLY A 203 5.72 27.80 4.99
CA GLY A 203 6.32 29.10 5.26
C GLY A 203 6.30 29.94 3.99
N ASP A 204 5.57 31.07 4.02
CA ASP A 204 5.37 32.14 3.03
C ASP A 204 5.36 31.82 1.51
N THR A 205 5.40 30.56 1.08
CA THR A 205 5.25 30.21 -0.34
C THR A 205 3.78 30.38 -0.69
N GLU A 206 3.47 31.42 -1.45
CA GLU A 206 2.13 31.80 -1.93
C GLU A 206 1.46 30.76 -2.86
N ASP A 207 2.01 29.54 -2.95
CA ASP A 207 1.55 28.54 -3.88
C ASP A 207 0.28 27.84 -3.39
N ASP A 208 -0.81 28.25 -4.04
CA ASP A 208 -2.00 27.49 -4.42
C ASP A 208 -2.30 26.21 -3.60
N THR A 209 -3.37 26.25 -2.82
CA THR A 209 -3.96 25.06 -2.16
C THR A 209 -4.25 23.91 -3.13
N GLY A 210 -4.24 24.20 -4.43
CA GLY A 210 -4.64 23.33 -5.53
C GLY A 210 -6.14 23.09 -5.54
N ILE A 211 -6.89 23.88 -4.77
CA ILE A 211 -8.35 23.84 -4.66
C ILE A 211 -8.91 24.98 -5.49
N ASP A 212 -9.72 24.63 -6.49
CA ASP A 212 -10.48 25.57 -7.32
C ASP A 212 -11.98 25.38 -7.02
N PRO A 213 -12.58 26.22 -6.16
CA PRO A 213 -13.99 26.09 -5.80
C PRO A 213 -14.95 26.30 -6.99
N ASP A 214 -14.57 27.16 -7.95
CA ASP A 214 -15.40 27.43 -9.11
C ASP A 214 -15.42 26.22 -10.04
N ALA A 215 -14.26 25.60 -10.28
CA ALA A 215 -14.14 24.34 -11.00
C ALA A 215 -14.95 23.23 -10.34
N LEU A 216 -14.80 23.03 -9.02
CA LEU A 216 -15.54 22.01 -8.27
C LEU A 216 -17.06 22.23 -8.34
N THR A 217 -17.51 23.49 -8.26
CA THR A 217 -18.93 23.86 -8.41
C THR A 217 -19.46 23.49 -9.79
N LYS A 218 -18.71 23.76 -10.86
CA LYS A 218 -19.10 23.37 -12.23
C LYS A 218 -19.13 21.85 -12.40
N VAL A 219 -18.12 21.14 -11.90
CA VAL A 219 -18.09 19.66 -11.93
C VAL A 219 -19.27 19.05 -11.19
N MET A 220 -19.64 19.61 -10.04
CA MET A 220 -20.81 19.15 -9.27
C MET A 220 -22.11 19.25 -10.09
N LYS A 221 -22.29 20.35 -10.84
CA LYS A 221 -23.45 20.52 -11.73
C LYS A 221 -23.47 19.47 -12.84
N LEU A 222 -22.35 19.23 -13.52
CA LEU A 222 -22.25 18.18 -14.54
C LEU A 222 -22.54 16.78 -13.95
N LEU A 223 -22.09 16.50 -12.73
CA LEU A 223 -22.38 15.23 -12.05
C LEU A 223 -23.86 15.13 -11.62
N GLN A 224 -24.49 16.24 -11.23
CA GLN A 224 -25.92 16.29 -10.92
C GLN A 224 -26.80 16.05 -12.17
N GLU A 225 -26.40 16.61 -13.31
CA GLU A 225 -27.00 16.40 -14.62
C GLU A 225 -26.79 14.99 -15.17
N ASP A 226 -25.87 14.22 -14.57
CA ASP A 226 -25.52 12.85 -14.94
C ASP A 226 -24.87 12.75 -16.33
N THR A 227 -24.01 13.69 -16.70
CA THR A 227 -23.28 13.70 -17.99
C THR A 227 -22.53 12.38 -18.27
N LEU A 228 -22.11 11.66 -17.23
CA LEU A 228 -21.41 10.38 -17.33
C LEU A 228 -22.33 9.15 -17.32
N GLY A 229 -23.65 9.32 -17.18
CA GLY A 229 -24.61 8.21 -17.09
C GLY A 229 -24.39 7.30 -15.88
N LEU A 230 -23.98 7.87 -14.75
CA LEU A 230 -23.69 7.22 -13.48
C LEU A 230 -24.94 6.87 -12.67
N LYS A 231 -26.05 7.63 -12.80
CA LYS A 231 -27.28 7.42 -12.00
C LYS A 231 -27.74 5.97 -12.04
N LYS A 232 -27.70 5.30 -13.20
CA LYS A 232 -28.11 3.89 -13.35
C LYS A 232 -27.24 2.89 -12.56
N TYR A 233 -26.03 3.29 -12.16
CA TYR A 233 -25.08 2.45 -11.43
C TYR A 233 -24.96 2.79 -9.95
N TRP A 234 -25.80 3.69 -9.41
CA TRP A 234 -25.65 4.24 -8.06
C TRP A 234 -25.47 3.19 -6.94
N ARG A 235 -26.09 2.01 -7.06
CA ARG A 235 -25.96 0.91 -6.08
C ARG A 235 -24.59 0.25 -6.05
N SER A 236 -23.87 0.35 -7.17
CA SER A 236 -22.53 -0.20 -7.33
C SER A 236 -21.48 0.85 -7.07
N ILE A 237 -21.81 2.15 -7.07
CA ILE A 237 -20.85 3.21 -6.80
C ILE A 237 -20.55 3.28 -5.31
N LEU A 238 -19.28 3.19 -4.94
CA LEU A 238 -18.78 3.32 -3.58
C LEU A 238 -18.36 4.75 -3.29
N SER A 239 -17.61 5.34 -4.22
CA SER A 239 -17.18 6.72 -4.14
C SER A 239 -17.06 7.34 -5.53
N ILE A 240 -17.20 8.67 -5.54
CA ILE A 240 -16.96 9.56 -6.66
C ILE A 240 -16.06 10.62 -6.07
N ASP A 241 -14.80 10.57 -6.44
CA ASP A 241 -13.75 11.41 -5.89
C ASP A 241 -13.27 12.35 -7.00
N VAL A 242 -13.35 13.66 -6.76
CA VAL A 242 -12.96 14.69 -7.75
C VAL A 242 -11.67 15.34 -7.29
N LEU A 243 -10.71 15.56 -8.18
CA LEU A 243 -9.50 16.31 -7.82
C LEU A 243 -9.88 17.72 -7.38
N ARG A 244 -9.08 18.29 -6.47
CA ARG A 244 -9.33 19.61 -5.89
C ARG A 244 -9.39 20.75 -6.91
N ASP A 245 -8.72 20.59 -8.04
CA ASP A 245 -8.74 21.51 -9.18
C ASP A 245 -9.95 21.30 -10.12
N GLY A 246 -10.81 20.31 -9.85
CA GLY A 246 -11.94 19.93 -10.70
C GLY A 246 -11.56 19.32 -12.05
N SER A 247 -10.29 19.14 -12.38
CA SER A 247 -9.88 18.77 -13.75
C SER A 247 -10.24 17.31 -14.11
N ARG A 248 -10.30 16.44 -13.11
CA ARG A 248 -10.54 14.99 -13.28
C ARG A 248 -11.25 14.41 -12.06
N GLY A 249 -11.87 13.26 -12.26
CA GLY A 249 -12.40 12.47 -11.15
C GLY A 249 -12.23 10.97 -11.33
N LEU A 250 -12.60 10.25 -10.28
CA LEU A 250 -12.55 8.81 -10.17
C LEU A 250 -13.91 8.31 -9.70
N VAL A 251 -14.40 7.24 -10.32
CA VAL A 251 -15.57 6.51 -9.84
C VAL A 251 -15.11 5.12 -9.44
N VAL A 252 -15.39 4.76 -8.19
CA VAL A 252 -15.05 3.46 -7.62
C VAL A 252 -16.32 2.62 -7.54
N PHE A 253 -16.33 1.49 -8.22
CA PHE A 253 -17.44 0.54 -8.23
C PHE A 253 -17.14 -0.69 -7.36
N GLY A 254 -18.11 -1.08 -6.54
CA GLY A 254 -18.12 -2.28 -5.70
C GLY A 254 -18.95 -3.41 -6.31
N HIS A 255 -18.42 -4.62 -6.20
CA HIS A 255 -19.03 -5.84 -6.74
C HIS A 255 -19.91 -6.60 -5.73
N SER A 256 -19.93 -6.20 -4.45
CA SER A 256 -20.71 -6.88 -3.40
C SER A 256 -21.34 -5.89 -2.43
N LYS A 257 -22.51 -6.23 -1.87
CA LYS A 257 -23.18 -5.44 -0.81
C LYS A 257 -22.48 -5.59 0.57
N ASN A 258 -21.56 -6.54 0.72
CA ASN A 258 -20.84 -6.80 1.98
C ASN A 258 -19.56 -5.99 2.12
N ILE A 259 -19.69 -4.66 2.05
CA ILE A 259 -18.58 -3.69 2.13
C ILE A 259 -18.38 -3.26 3.58
N ARG A 260 -18.11 -4.22 4.47
CA ARG A 260 -17.65 -3.89 5.83
C ARG A 260 -16.14 -3.96 5.98
N VAL A 261 -15.41 -4.40 4.95
CA VAL A 261 -13.94 -4.49 4.95
C VAL A 261 -13.37 -3.62 3.82
N LEU A 262 -13.47 -2.29 3.98
CA LEU A 262 -12.92 -1.30 3.04
C LEU A 262 -11.38 -1.28 3.02
N SER A 263 -10.71 -1.88 4.00
CA SER A 263 -9.26 -1.80 4.16
C SER A 263 -8.47 -2.53 3.07
N GLN A 264 -9.10 -3.44 2.33
CA GLN A 264 -8.48 -4.14 1.21
C GLN A 264 -9.16 -3.70 -0.09
N ALA A 265 -8.58 -2.70 -0.75
CA ALA A 265 -8.98 -2.18 -2.07
C ALA A 265 -8.81 -3.19 -3.24
N ILE A 266 -8.99 -4.47 -2.95
CA ILE A 266 -8.61 -5.63 -3.74
C ILE A 266 -9.85 -6.07 -4.53
N GLY A 267 -10.17 -5.37 -5.62
CA GLY A 267 -11.23 -5.78 -6.55
C GLY A 267 -12.30 -4.75 -6.93
N TYR A 268 -12.09 -3.46 -6.66
CA TYR A 268 -12.99 -2.42 -7.17
C TYR A 268 -12.72 -2.15 -8.66
N ASP A 269 -13.78 -2.00 -9.46
CA ASP A 269 -13.65 -1.41 -10.81
C ASP A 269 -13.50 0.09 -10.62
N VAL A 270 -12.48 0.68 -11.23
CA VAL A 270 -12.12 2.08 -11.03
C VAL A 270 -12.03 2.75 -12.38
N ARG A 271 -12.93 3.71 -12.60
CA ARG A 271 -12.99 4.47 -13.85
C ARG A 271 -12.65 5.92 -13.61
N SER A 272 -11.60 6.40 -14.26
CA SER A 272 -11.29 7.82 -14.26
C SER A 272 -12.09 8.56 -15.34
N PHE A 273 -12.47 9.79 -15.05
CA PHE A 273 -13.03 10.73 -16.00
C PHE A 273 -12.20 12.01 -16.02
N SER A 274 -12.27 12.71 -17.14
CA SER A 274 -11.68 14.04 -17.33
C SER A 274 -12.78 15.04 -17.62
N VAL A 275 -12.58 16.26 -17.17
CA VAL A 275 -13.46 17.40 -17.42
C VAL A 275 -12.81 18.27 -18.51
N SER A 276 -13.61 18.83 -19.41
CA SER A 276 -13.09 19.78 -20.41
C SER A 276 -12.60 21.06 -19.73
N ASN A 277 -11.66 21.77 -20.37
CA ASN A 277 -11.01 22.96 -19.78
C ASN A 277 -12.00 24.10 -19.48
N ASP A 278 -13.13 24.14 -20.19
CA ASP A 278 -14.22 25.10 -20.01
C ASP A 278 -15.29 24.62 -19.00
N TYR A 279 -15.15 23.39 -18.48
CA TYR A 279 -16.07 22.74 -17.56
C TYR A 279 -17.51 22.62 -18.09
N THR A 280 -17.65 22.39 -19.40
CA THR A 280 -18.97 22.17 -20.05
C THR A 280 -19.26 20.69 -20.30
N SER A 281 -18.25 19.83 -20.28
CA SER A 281 -18.40 18.41 -20.59
C SER A 281 -17.50 17.53 -19.72
N MET A 282 -17.91 16.28 -19.54
CA MET A 282 -17.12 15.23 -18.89
C MET A 282 -17.17 13.95 -19.70
N GLN A 283 -16.05 13.25 -19.73
CA GLN A 283 -15.99 11.94 -20.37
C GLN A 283 -15.12 10.98 -19.56
N PHE A 284 -15.50 9.70 -19.57
CA PHE A 284 -14.60 8.68 -19.08
C PHE A 284 -13.33 8.66 -19.91
N THR A 285 -12.18 8.67 -19.24
CA THR A 285 -10.90 8.49 -19.94
C THR A 285 -10.88 7.10 -20.57
N LYS A 286 -10.45 7.00 -21.84
CA LYS A 286 -10.33 5.72 -22.54
C LYS A 286 -9.52 4.76 -21.66
N PRO A 287 -10.03 3.56 -21.35
CA PRO A 287 -9.28 2.61 -20.54
C PRO A 287 -7.98 2.31 -21.27
N LYS A 288 -6.83 2.60 -20.64
CA LYS A 288 -5.55 2.13 -21.20
C LYS A 288 -5.62 0.61 -21.31
N PRO A 289 -5.04 0.00 -22.37
CA PRO A 289 -5.09 -1.44 -22.60
C PRO A 289 -4.86 -2.24 -21.32
N HIS A 290 -5.59 -3.35 -21.19
CA HIS A 290 -5.51 -4.21 -20.03
C HIS A 290 -4.05 -4.62 -19.83
N SER A 291 -3.46 -4.21 -18.71
CA SER A 291 -2.19 -4.73 -18.26
C SER A 291 -2.47 -5.81 -17.21
N PHE A 292 -1.55 -6.77 -17.06
CA PHE A 292 -1.63 -7.79 -16.02
C PHE A 292 -1.90 -7.19 -14.62
N LEU A 293 -1.26 -6.04 -14.33
CA LEU A 293 -1.42 -5.32 -13.07
C LEU A 293 -2.82 -4.73 -12.86
N LYS A 294 -3.59 -4.52 -13.92
CA LYS A 294 -4.97 -4.02 -13.88
C LYS A 294 -6.02 -5.12 -13.80
N LEU A 295 -5.64 -6.39 -13.87
CA LEU A 295 -6.57 -7.49 -13.64
C LEU A 295 -7.14 -7.40 -12.21
N PRO A 296 -8.41 -7.81 -11.99
CA PRO A 296 -8.96 -7.97 -10.66
C PRO A 296 -8.00 -8.79 -9.80
N CYS A 297 -7.75 -8.33 -8.58
CA CYS A 297 -6.72 -8.95 -7.76
C CYS A 297 -6.91 -10.46 -7.52
N PRO A 298 -8.13 -11.01 -7.36
CA PRO A 298 -8.31 -12.46 -7.26
C PRO A 298 -7.79 -13.21 -8.49
N ILE A 299 -8.08 -12.70 -9.70
CA ILE A 299 -7.59 -13.27 -10.96
C ILE A 299 -6.08 -13.13 -11.04
N ARG A 300 -5.55 -11.95 -10.72
CA ARG A 300 -4.11 -11.68 -10.71
C ARG A 300 -3.39 -12.61 -9.74
N CYS A 301 -3.90 -12.79 -8.53
CA CYS A 301 -3.36 -13.70 -7.53
C CYS A 301 -3.42 -15.15 -8.00
N ALA A 302 -4.52 -15.59 -8.62
CA ALA A 302 -4.63 -16.93 -9.18
C ALA A 302 -3.59 -17.18 -10.28
N ILE A 303 -3.40 -16.22 -11.21
CA ILE A 303 -2.35 -16.34 -12.24
C ILE A 303 -0.96 -16.29 -11.62
N GLN A 304 -0.73 -15.40 -10.65
CA GLN A 304 0.53 -15.30 -9.92
C GLN A 304 0.88 -16.61 -9.24
N ASP A 305 -0.06 -17.20 -8.51
CA ASP A 305 0.11 -18.47 -7.82
C ASP A 305 0.33 -19.62 -8.82
N ALA A 306 -0.47 -19.68 -9.89
CA ALA A 306 -0.33 -20.71 -10.92
C ALA A 306 1.02 -20.66 -11.66
N VAL A 307 1.63 -19.48 -11.77
CA VAL A 307 2.93 -19.31 -12.44
C VAL A 307 4.08 -19.44 -11.45
N THR A 308 4.00 -18.84 -10.26
CA THR A 308 5.14 -18.71 -9.34
C THR A 308 5.25 -19.88 -8.37
N LYS A 309 4.15 -20.55 -8.02
CA LYS A 309 4.17 -21.69 -7.11
C LYS A 309 4.37 -22.99 -7.88
N THR A 310 5.11 -23.90 -7.29
CA THR A 310 5.21 -25.27 -7.76
C THR A 310 3.86 -25.97 -7.57
N PRO A 311 3.36 -26.72 -8.58
CA PRO A 311 2.03 -27.34 -8.52
C PRO A 311 1.82 -28.27 -7.30
N ASP A 312 2.87 -29.00 -6.91
CA ASP A 312 2.90 -29.78 -5.68
C ASP A 312 3.77 -29.07 -4.63
N PRO A 313 3.20 -28.60 -3.50
CA PRO A 313 3.95 -27.92 -2.43
C PRO A 313 4.98 -28.83 -1.73
N ARG A 314 4.93 -30.15 -1.95
CA ARG A 314 5.95 -31.09 -1.46
C ARG A 314 7.15 -31.18 -2.39
N SER A 315 6.99 -30.83 -3.66
CA SER A 315 8.03 -30.91 -4.68
C SER A 315 8.93 -29.67 -4.71
N TYR A 316 10.13 -29.82 -5.25
CA TYR A 316 11.08 -28.73 -5.42
C TYR A 316 10.89 -28.03 -6.77
N THR A 317 11.14 -26.73 -6.80
CA THR A 317 11.57 -26.05 -8.02
C THR A 317 13.04 -26.37 -8.27
N TYR A 318 13.34 -27.00 -9.40
CA TYR A 318 14.70 -27.37 -9.77
C TYR A 318 15.29 -26.35 -10.73
N ILE A 319 16.50 -25.91 -10.42
CA ILE A 319 17.26 -24.94 -11.21
C ILE A 319 18.62 -25.55 -11.49
N ASP A 320 18.81 -26.08 -12.70
CA ASP A 320 20.09 -26.65 -13.12
C ASP A 320 20.89 -25.54 -13.81
N LEU A 321 21.94 -25.07 -13.13
CA LEU A 321 22.75 -23.93 -13.59
C LEU A 321 23.66 -24.29 -14.75
N ASP A 322 24.07 -25.56 -14.87
CA ASP A 322 24.94 -26.03 -15.95
C ASP A 322 24.15 -26.21 -17.24
N LYS A 323 22.97 -26.83 -17.14
CA LYS A 323 22.05 -27.01 -18.28
C LYS A 323 21.24 -25.76 -18.59
N LYS A 324 21.25 -24.77 -17.68
CA LYS A 324 20.39 -23.57 -17.74
C LYS A 324 18.91 -23.92 -17.87
N THR A 325 18.50 -25.00 -17.20
CA THR A 325 17.12 -25.48 -17.22
C THR A 325 16.44 -25.21 -15.90
N PHE A 326 15.11 -25.16 -15.95
CA PHE A 326 14.29 -24.73 -14.85
C PHE A 326 12.95 -25.49 -14.89
N THR A 327 12.59 -26.16 -13.79
CA THR A 327 11.32 -26.91 -13.67
C THR A 327 10.63 -26.63 -12.33
N GLY A 328 9.30 -26.66 -12.31
CA GLY A 328 8.48 -26.28 -11.15
C GLY A 328 7.90 -24.87 -11.26
N GLY A 329 7.66 -24.19 -10.13
CA GLY A 329 7.16 -22.80 -10.12
C GLY A 329 8.15 -21.86 -10.80
N SER A 330 7.69 -20.81 -11.49
CA SER A 330 8.45 -19.99 -12.44
C SER A 330 8.66 -18.53 -12.03
N LEU A 331 9.85 -18.01 -12.35
CA LEU A 331 10.21 -16.59 -12.19
C LEU A 331 9.77 -15.71 -13.37
N ALA A 332 9.06 -16.24 -14.37
CA ALA A 332 8.69 -15.50 -15.58
C ALA A 332 7.97 -14.17 -15.30
N LEU A 333 7.13 -14.09 -14.26
CA LEU A 333 6.43 -12.83 -13.92
C LEU A 333 7.37 -11.70 -13.50
N THR A 334 8.57 -12.03 -12.99
CA THR A 334 9.56 -11.04 -12.52
C THR A 334 10.26 -10.30 -13.67
N SER A 335 10.15 -10.80 -14.91
CA SER A 335 10.71 -10.16 -16.10
C SER A 335 9.75 -9.15 -16.73
N ILE A 336 8.45 -9.26 -16.48
CA ILE A 336 7.41 -8.42 -17.12
C ILE A 336 7.56 -6.95 -16.75
N CYS A 337 7.65 -6.64 -15.46
CA CYS A 337 7.82 -5.25 -15.00
C CYS A 337 8.40 -5.17 -13.59
N ARG A 338 8.93 -3.99 -13.22
CA ARG A 338 9.54 -3.72 -11.91
C ARG A 338 8.59 -3.97 -10.74
N ALA A 339 7.28 -3.81 -10.96
CA ALA A 339 6.21 -4.11 -9.99
C ALA A 339 6.28 -5.56 -9.53
N LEU A 340 6.11 -6.46 -10.50
CA LEU A 340 6.03 -7.89 -10.30
C LEU A 340 7.37 -8.43 -9.87
N ARG A 341 8.47 -7.87 -10.36
CA ARG A 341 9.81 -8.23 -9.85
C ARG A 341 9.92 -8.03 -8.34
N ARG A 342 9.38 -6.93 -7.79
CA ARG A 342 9.46 -6.68 -6.35
C ARG A 342 8.54 -7.61 -5.56
N THR A 343 7.32 -7.85 -6.02
CA THR A 343 6.32 -8.63 -5.26
C THR A 343 6.50 -10.14 -5.46
N GLU A 344 6.70 -10.59 -6.69
CA GLU A 344 6.72 -12.01 -7.03
C GLU A 344 8.05 -12.68 -6.74
N LEU A 345 9.18 -11.94 -6.75
CA LEU A 345 10.47 -12.52 -6.42
C LEU A 345 10.47 -13.01 -4.96
N TYR A 346 10.04 -12.18 -4.02
CA TYR A 346 9.94 -12.57 -2.61
C TYR A 346 8.98 -13.75 -2.41
N ARG A 347 7.79 -13.68 -3.01
CA ARG A 347 6.80 -14.78 -2.95
C ARG A 347 7.37 -16.08 -3.49
N PHE A 348 8.08 -16.03 -4.61
CA PHE A 348 8.71 -17.19 -5.20
C PHE A 348 9.68 -17.88 -4.22
N TRP A 349 10.54 -17.13 -3.54
CA TRP A 349 11.50 -17.72 -2.59
C TRP A 349 10.82 -18.30 -1.35
N VAL A 350 9.79 -17.64 -0.83
CA VAL A 350 9.12 -18.04 0.42
C VAL A 350 8.13 -19.18 0.22
N GLN A 351 7.51 -19.27 -0.95
CA GLN A 351 6.42 -20.23 -1.20
C GLN A 351 6.87 -21.50 -1.90
N ASN A 352 8.12 -21.57 -2.35
CA ASN A 352 8.66 -22.75 -3.02
C ASN A 352 9.83 -23.32 -2.23
N LYS A 353 9.94 -24.65 -2.26
CA LYS A 353 11.19 -25.34 -1.93
C LYS A 353 12.06 -25.29 -3.18
N ILE A 354 13.28 -24.76 -3.08
CA ILE A 354 14.11 -24.51 -4.26
C ILE A 354 15.37 -25.33 -4.18
N ARG A 355 15.69 -26.07 -5.24
CA ARG A 355 16.92 -26.83 -5.37
C ARG A 355 17.73 -26.31 -6.55
N VAL A 356 18.91 -25.78 -6.26
CA VAL A 356 19.83 -25.20 -7.25
C VAL A 356 20.95 -26.19 -7.48
N GLN A 357 21.05 -26.74 -8.68
CA GLN A 357 22.00 -27.79 -9.01
C GLN A 357 23.22 -27.26 -9.76
N LEU A 358 24.39 -27.77 -9.35
CA LEU A 358 25.66 -27.71 -10.08
C LEU A 358 26.23 -29.13 -10.13
N ALA A 359 26.87 -29.50 -11.24
CA ALA A 359 27.41 -30.82 -11.48
C ALA A 359 28.91 -30.77 -11.76
N SER A 360 29.64 -31.77 -11.28
CA SER A 360 31.05 -31.98 -11.62
C SER A 360 31.34 -33.46 -11.77
N GLN A 361 32.25 -33.81 -12.69
CA GLN A 361 32.78 -35.16 -12.83
C GLN A 361 34.06 -35.35 -12.00
N GLU A 362 34.67 -34.25 -11.54
CA GLU A 362 35.92 -34.26 -10.81
C GLU A 362 35.63 -34.36 -9.30
N PRO A 363 36.25 -35.31 -8.56
CA PRO A 363 36.08 -35.41 -7.11
C PRO A 363 36.72 -34.21 -6.38
N ARG A 364 37.67 -33.51 -7.02
CA ARG A 364 38.25 -32.26 -6.55
C ARG A 364 37.83 -31.11 -7.47
N THR A 365 37.05 -30.15 -6.97
CA THR A 365 36.47 -29.08 -7.81
C THR A 365 36.16 -27.82 -7.01
N THR A 366 36.11 -26.69 -7.71
CA THR A 366 35.56 -25.42 -7.20
C THR A 366 34.28 -25.02 -7.94
N PHE A 367 33.76 -25.89 -8.82
CA PHE A 367 32.66 -25.58 -9.73
C PHE A 367 32.91 -24.27 -10.51
N SER A 368 34.14 -24.10 -11.01
CA SER A 368 34.61 -22.86 -11.62
C SER A 368 34.40 -21.64 -10.72
N ASN A 369 34.86 -21.77 -9.47
CA ASN A 369 34.74 -20.80 -8.38
C ASN A 369 33.30 -20.34 -8.17
N PHE A 370 32.35 -21.27 -8.36
CA PHE A 370 30.90 -21.04 -8.27
C PHE A 370 30.38 -19.87 -9.12
N SER A 371 31.07 -19.52 -10.22
CA SER A 371 30.71 -18.35 -11.04
C SER A 371 29.30 -18.40 -11.64
N ALA A 372 28.79 -19.60 -11.96
CA ALA A 372 27.41 -19.79 -12.40
C ALA A 372 26.41 -19.48 -11.26
N LEU A 373 26.71 -19.95 -10.04
CA LEU A 373 25.92 -19.65 -8.86
C LEU A 373 25.99 -18.18 -8.49
N GLU A 374 27.15 -17.54 -8.62
CA GLU A 374 27.35 -16.11 -8.39
C GLU A 374 26.49 -15.27 -9.34
N LYS A 375 26.55 -15.52 -10.65
CA LYS A 375 25.72 -14.84 -11.65
C LYS A 375 24.23 -15.04 -11.37
N TRP A 376 23.87 -16.22 -10.89
CA TRP A 376 22.49 -16.52 -10.55
C TRP A 376 22.07 -15.86 -9.24
N TRP A 377 22.83 -15.92 -8.15
CA TRP A 377 22.43 -15.47 -6.82
C TRP A 377 22.70 -13.99 -6.57
N CYS A 378 23.85 -13.48 -7.01
CA CYS A 378 24.32 -12.13 -6.71
C CYS A 378 23.81 -11.12 -7.76
N VAL A 379 22.49 -10.89 -7.82
CA VAL A 379 21.87 -10.01 -8.83
C VAL A 379 21.81 -8.53 -8.43
N ASN A 380 22.04 -8.21 -7.17
CA ASN A 380 21.91 -6.86 -6.64
C ASN A 380 23.28 -6.19 -6.42
N LYS A 381 24.31 -6.59 -7.18
CA LYS A 381 25.69 -6.12 -6.99
C LYS A 381 25.74 -4.59 -6.92
N SER A 382 26.29 -4.08 -5.83
CA SER A 382 26.65 -2.67 -5.69
C SER A 382 28.15 -2.57 -5.45
N LYS A 383 28.70 -1.35 -5.48
CA LYS A 383 30.12 -1.13 -5.12
C LYS A 383 30.40 -1.53 -3.66
N GLU A 384 29.40 -1.40 -2.79
CA GLU A 384 29.48 -1.73 -1.36
C GLU A 384 29.26 -3.23 -1.12
N TYR A 385 28.40 -3.87 -1.91
CA TYR A 385 27.98 -5.26 -1.74
C TYR A 385 28.10 -6.04 -3.06
N GLU A 386 29.31 -6.46 -3.41
CA GLU A 386 29.60 -7.17 -4.66
C GLU A 386 28.90 -8.54 -4.76
N ASN A 387 28.60 -9.16 -3.62
CA ASN A 387 27.96 -10.48 -3.52
C ASN A 387 26.52 -10.42 -3.03
N GLU A 388 25.85 -9.30 -3.24
CA GLU A 388 24.51 -9.11 -2.70
C GLU A 388 23.48 -10.05 -3.36
N GLY A 389 22.92 -10.93 -2.53
CA GLY A 389 22.00 -11.99 -2.94
C GLY A 389 20.64 -11.51 -3.43
N ARG A 390 19.85 -12.44 -3.99
CA ARG A 390 18.48 -12.20 -4.47
C ARG A 390 17.49 -11.87 -3.36
N ILE A 391 17.75 -12.31 -2.14
CA ILE A 391 16.85 -12.16 -0.99
C ILE A 391 17.36 -11.00 -0.16
N ARG A 392 16.83 -9.79 -0.41
CA ARG A 392 16.95 -8.68 0.54
C ARG A 392 15.85 -8.84 1.58
N SER A 393 16.24 -9.04 2.84
CA SER A 393 15.36 -8.67 3.94
C SER A 393 15.27 -7.16 3.93
N THR A 394 14.36 -6.59 3.15
CA THR A 394 13.99 -5.20 3.42
C THR A 394 13.24 -5.25 4.75
N GLY A 395 13.94 -5.04 5.86
CA GLY A 395 13.38 -4.97 7.22
C GLY A 395 12.28 -3.91 7.41
N SER A 396 11.91 -3.21 6.34
CA SER A 396 10.68 -2.44 6.25
C SER A 396 9.52 -3.39 5.96
N HIS A 397 8.92 -3.87 7.06
CA HIS A 397 7.52 -4.28 7.18
C HIS A 397 6.67 -3.89 5.98
N SER A 398 6.46 -4.83 5.06
CA SER A 398 5.39 -4.66 4.10
C SER A 398 4.09 -4.86 4.86
N SER A 399 3.30 -3.79 4.95
CA SER A 399 1.94 -3.68 5.51
C SER A 399 0.90 -4.63 4.86
N TRP A 400 1.35 -5.63 4.11
CA TRP A 400 0.55 -6.73 3.60
C TRP A 400 0.54 -7.82 4.66
N GLY A 401 -0.23 -7.60 5.73
CA GLY A 401 -0.41 -8.50 6.89
C GLY A 401 -1.05 -9.86 6.59
N CYS A 402 -0.71 -10.49 5.46
CA CYS A 402 -1.22 -11.78 5.04
C CYS A 402 -0.11 -12.76 4.62
N CYS A 403 1.17 -12.37 4.67
CA CYS A 403 2.27 -13.30 4.42
C CYS A 403 2.90 -13.67 5.76
N ASN A 404 2.60 -14.86 6.29
CA ASN A 404 3.40 -15.43 7.36
C ASN A 404 4.87 -15.45 6.93
N THR A 405 5.78 -15.17 7.86
CA THR A 405 7.24 -15.11 7.71
C THR A 405 7.87 -16.48 7.45
N GLY A 406 7.33 -17.23 6.48
CA GLY A 406 7.94 -18.47 6.03
C GLY A 406 9.38 -18.19 5.59
N SER A 407 10.33 -18.82 6.25
CA SER A 407 11.72 -18.86 5.81
C SER A 407 11.79 -19.59 4.46
N ALA A 408 12.45 -18.99 3.47
CA ALA A 408 12.70 -19.63 2.19
C ALA A 408 13.47 -20.95 2.41
N ASN A 409 12.97 -22.06 1.87
CA ASN A 409 13.65 -23.36 1.94
C ASN A 409 14.46 -23.55 0.66
N ILE A 410 15.77 -23.28 0.75
CA ILE A 410 16.67 -23.31 -0.40
C ILE A 410 17.78 -24.34 -0.16
N GLN A 411 17.96 -25.22 -1.14
CA GLN A 411 19.00 -26.23 -1.18
C GLN A 411 19.95 -25.95 -2.34
N ILE A 412 21.25 -25.82 -2.06
CA ILE A 412 22.30 -25.82 -3.08
C ILE A 412 22.78 -27.27 -3.24
N PHE A 413 22.45 -27.88 -4.35
CA PHE A 413 22.68 -29.28 -4.66
C PHE A 413 23.95 -29.44 -5.52
N LEU A 414 25.01 -29.97 -4.92
CA LEU A 414 26.29 -30.20 -5.57
C LEU A 414 26.37 -31.68 -5.97
N LEU A 415 26.14 -31.94 -7.26
CA LEU A 415 26.09 -33.28 -7.85
C LEU A 415 27.48 -33.69 -8.38
N PHE A 416 27.95 -34.85 -7.96
CA PHE A 416 29.21 -35.43 -8.38
C PHE A 416 28.95 -36.70 -9.19
N GLN A 417 29.36 -36.68 -10.47
CA GLN A 417 29.29 -37.82 -11.38
C GLN A 417 30.68 -38.44 -11.52
N CYS A 418 31.13 -39.10 -10.46
CA CYS A 418 32.47 -39.67 -10.37
C CYS A 418 32.48 -41.18 -10.64
N LEU A 419 33.68 -41.77 -10.72
CA LEU A 419 33.89 -43.21 -10.82
C LEU A 419 33.31 -43.97 -9.60
N ASP A 420 32.99 -45.26 -9.79
CA ASP A 420 32.24 -46.08 -8.83
C ASP A 420 32.85 -46.21 -7.43
N SER A 421 34.17 -46.02 -7.31
CA SER A 421 34.89 -46.14 -6.03
C SER A 421 34.85 -44.89 -5.17
N THR A 422 34.49 -43.72 -5.71
CA THR A 422 34.47 -42.46 -4.98
C THR A 422 33.40 -42.49 -3.89
N ARG A 423 33.73 -41.99 -2.69
CA ARG A 423 32.82 -41.78 -1.58
C ARG A 423 32.72 -40.29 -1.26
N LEU A 424 31.69 -39.89 -0.50
CA LEU A 424 31.54 -38.49 -0.07
C LEU A 424 32.78 -37.97 0.69
N TYR A 425 33.49 -38.81 1.45
CA TYR A 425 34.72 -38.42 2.17
C TYR A 425 35.92 -38.13 1.24
N ASP A 426 35.89 -38.65 0.01
CA ASP A 426 36.98 -38.49 -0.96
C ASP A 426 36.88 -37.17 -1.73
N LEU A 427 35.72 -36.50 -1.69
CA LEU A 427 35.50 -35.23 -2.36
C LEU A 427 36.37 -34.12 -1.76
N ARG A 428 36.79 -33.17 -2.59
CA ARG A 428 37.54 -31.96 -2.21
C ARG A 428 36.91 -30.76 -2.90
N ILE A 429 36.10 -30.02 -2.16
CA ILE A 429 35.29 -28.92 -2.68
C ILE A 429 35.82 -27.61 -2.13
N GLY A 430 36.17 -26.66 -3.00
CA GLY A 430 36.62 -25.33 -2.56
C GLY A 430 35.49 -24.57 -1.87
N ALA A 431 35.58 -24.32 -0.56
CA ALA A 431 34.46 -23.79 0.22
C ALA A 431 34.40 -22.26 0.28
N LEU A 432 35.53 -21.56 0.08
CA LEU A 432 35.60 -20.10 0.23
C LEU A 432 34.71 -19.37 -0.78
N ASP A 433 34.80 -19.72 -2.06
CA ASP A 433 33.97 -19.11 -3.11
C ASP A 433 32.47 -19.38 -2.88
N LEU A 434 32.12 -20.59 -2.43
CA LEU A 434 30.75 -20.94 -2.10
C LEU A 434 30.20 -20.05 -0.98
N ILE A 435 30.96 -19.88 0.11
CA ILE A 435 30.55 -19.01 1.23
C ILE A 435 30.50 -17.55 0.78
N ARG A 436 31.43 -17.10 -0.06
CA ARG A 436 31.43 -15.75 -0.65
C ARG A 436 30.11 -15.45 -1.34
N VAL A 437 29.75 -16.34 -2.28
CA VAL A 437 28.54 -16.21 -3.09
C VAL A 437 27.30 -16.26 -2.22
N LEU A 438 27.30 -17.11 -1.19
CA LEU A 438 26.17 -17.29 -0.28
C LEU A 438 26.20 -16.41 0.97
N SER A 439 27.05 -15.39 1.02
CA SER A 439 27.25 -14.54 2.21
C SER A 439 25.96 -13.86 2.71
N HIS A 440 25.10 -13.43 1.79
CA HIS A 440 23.80 -12.83 2.12
C HIS A 440 22.64 -13.82 2.17
N ALA A 441 22.90 -15.12 2.03
CA ALA A 441 21.86 -16.12 2.18
C ALA A 441 21.43 -16.25 3.66
N PRO A 442 20.12 -16.47 3.92
CA PRO A 442 19.65 -16.77 5.26
C PRO A 442 20.35 -18.01 5.78
N THR A 443 20.66 -18.05 7.07
CA THR A 443 21.30 -19.20 7.71
C THR A 443 20.30 -20.30 8.03
N GLU A 444 19.06 -19.92 8.33
CA GLU A 444 17.97 -20.83 8.63
C GLU A 444 17.32 -21.34 7.36
N ASN A 445 17.06 -22.65 7.29
CA ASN A 445 16.43 -23.31 6.14
C ASN A 445 17.18 -23.16 4.81
N PHE A 446 18.49 -22.91 4.89
CA PHE A 446 19.40 -22.91 3.76
C PHE A 446 20.43 -24.04 3.91
N GLU A 447 20.35 -25.01 3.01
CA GLU A 447 21.17 -26.22 3.07
C GLU A 447 22.07 -26.34 1.84
N VAL A 448 23.24 -26.92 2.03
CA VAL A 448 24.10 -27.40 0.96
C VAL A 448 24.02 -28.92 0.97
N VAL A 449 23.58 -29.51 -0.14
CA VAL A 449 23.39 -30.94 -0.29
C VAL A 449 24.47 -31.47 -1.23
N PHE A 450 25.33 -32.34 -0.73
CA PHE A 450 26.33 -33.05 -1.50
C PHE A 450 25.73 -34.37 -1.96
N SER A 451 25.84 -34.65 -3.26
CA SER A 451 25.22 -35.81 -3.88
C SER A 451 26.21 -36.52 -4.79
N LEU A 452 26.34 -37.83 -4.65
CA LEU A 452 27.14 -38.67 -5.53
C LEU A 452 26.23 -39.52 -6.41
N ALA A 453 26.43 -39.45 -7.72
CA ALA A 453 25.80 -40.32 -8.71
C ALA A 453 26.87 -41.19 -9.37
N ARG A 454 26.55 -42.47 -9.60
CA ARG A 454 27.40 -43.42 -10.30
C ARG A 454 26.86 -43.58 -11.72
N GLY A 455 27.57 -43.04 -12.71
CA GLY A 455 27.10 -43.00 -14.09
C GLY A 455 25.85 -42.12 -14.27
N GLU A 456 24.92 -42.57 -15.13
CA GLU A 456 23.63 -41.89 -15.39
C GLU A 456 22.55 -42.22 -14.34
N GLU A 457 22.89 -43.02 -13.34
CA GLU A 457 21.93 -43.43 -12.32
C GLU A 457 21.54 -42.26 -11.40
N LYS A 458 20.40 -42.44 -10.72
CA LYS A 458 19.97 -41.51 -9.66
C LYS A 458 21.06 -41.42 -8.57
N PRO A 459 21.16 -40.28 -7.87
CA PRO A 459 22.03 -40.14 -6.70
C PRO A 459 21.97 -41.35 -5.78
N THR A 460 23.14 -41.95 -5.54
CA THR A 460 23.25 -43.14 -4.68
C THR A 460 23.47 -42.76 -3.22
N THR A 461 24.10 -41.61 -2.97
CA THR A 461 24.32 -41.09 -1.61
C THR A 461 24.17 -39.57 -1.58
N GLU A 462 23.36 -39.08 -0.65
CA GLU A 462 23.18 -37.64 -0.39
C GLU A 462 23.54 -37.31 1.06
N HIS A 463 24.09 -36.12 1.29
CA HIS A 463 24.30 -35.57 2.62
C HIS A 463 24.05 -34.06 2.62
N ALA A 464 23.17 -33.60 3.50
CA ALA A 464 22.81 -32.20 3.65
C ALA A 464 23.48 -31.61 4.89
N VAL A 465 24.07 -30.42 4.74
CA VAL A 465 24.57 -29.59 5.84
C VAL A 465 23.93 -28.22 5.78
N THR A 466 23.71 -27.59 6.93
CA THR A 466 23.22 -26.21 6.96
C THR A 466 24.33 -25.24 6.55
N LEU A 467 23.97 -24.11 5.96
CA LEU A 467 24.94 -23.08 5.62
C LEU A 467 25.64 -22.50 6.86
N SER A 468 24.95 -22.45 8.00
CA SER A 468 25.54 -22.02 9.28
C SER A 468 26.63 -22.97 9.77
N PHE A 469 26.40 -24.28 9.68
CA PHE A 469 27.41 -25.29 9.98
C PHE A 469 28.63 -25.11 9.09
N LEU A 470 28.41 -25.00 7.77
CA LEU A 470 29.51 -24.87 6.82
C LEU A 470 30.35 -23.59 7.05
N ARG A 471 29.70 -22.47 7.34
CA ARG A 471 30.40 -21.20 7.67
C ARG A 471 31.26 -21.33 8.93
N ARG A 472 30.77 -22.04 9.95
CA ARG A 472 31.50 -22.29 11.19
C ARG A 472 32.73 -23.18 10.95
N GLU A 473 32.55 -24.31 10.27
CA GLU A 473 33.63 -25.23 9.92
C GLU A 473 34.78 -24.53 9.18
N VAL A 474 34.44 -23.69 8.20
CA VAL A 474 35.44 -22.93 7.44
C VAL A 474 36.11 -21.85 8.30
N LEU A 475 35.36 -21.17 9.18
CA LEU A 475 35.94 -20.20 10.11
C LEU A 475 36.92 -20.85 11.08
N ASP A 476 36.55 -21.97 11.68
CA ASP A 476 37.36 -22.69 12.65
C ASP A 476 38.67 -23.17 11.99
N ALA A 477 38.59 -23.71 10.77
CA ALA A 477 39.76 -24.13 10.02
C ALA A 477 40.71 -22.96 9.65
N LEU A 478 40.16 -21.80 9.31
CA LEU A 478 40.99 -20.60 9.05
C LEU A 478 41.63 -20.05 10.33
N LEU A 479 40.94 -20.14 11.47
CA LEU A 479 41.49 -19.76 12.78
C LEU A 479 42.62 -20.70 13.19
N GLU A 480 42.45 -22.01 13.00
CA GLU A 480 43.50 -23.00 13.25
C GLU A 480 44.70 -22.77 12.33
N TYR A 481 44.47 -22.56 11.03
CA TYR A 481 45.54 -22.24 10.08
C TYR A 481 46.31 -20.98 10.49
N ARG A 482 45.61 -19.93 10.95
CA ARG A 482 46.25 -18.70 11.47
C ARG A 482 47.10 -18.95 12.71
N GLN A 483 46.67 -19.85 13.60
CA GLN A 483 47.44 -20.20 14.79
C GLN A 483 48.74 -20.94 14.43
N VAL A 484 48.69 -21.81 13.43
CA VAL A 484 49.86 -22.57 12.94
C VAL A 484 50.78 -21.69 12.08
N HIS A 485 50.24 -20.73 11.35
CA HIS A 485 50.96 -19.83 10.43
C HIS A 485 50.70 -18.34 10.74
N PRO A 486 51.11 -17.83 11.92
CA PRO A 486 50.85 -16.45 12.31
C PRO A 486 51.48 -15.42 11.38
N GLU A 487 52.59 -15.78 10.73
CA GLU A 487 53.31 -14.93 9.77
C GLU A 487 52.52 -14.66 8.48
N LYS A 488 51.53 -15.49 8.16
CA LYS A 488 50.73 -15.41 6.92
C LYS A 488 49.43 -14.63 7.07
N GLY A 489 49.22 -13.90 8.17
CA GLY A 489 47.97 -13.16 8.40
C GLY A 489 47.65 -12.14 7.31
N SER A 490 48.68 -11.51 6.73
CA SER A 490 48.57 -10.56 5.61
C SER A 490 48.61 -11.21 4.22
N ASP A 491 48.93 -12.49 4.13
CA ASP A 491 49.01 -13.21 2.87
C ASP A 491 47.61 -13.56 2.34
N HIS A 492 47.57 -14.02 1.10
CA HIS A 492 46.35 -14.56 0.50
C HIS A 492 45.78 -15.67 1.37
N CYS A 493 44.48 -15.58 1.64
CA CYS A 493 43.74 -16.58 2.39
C CYS A 493 43.91 -17.96 1.73
N PRO A 494 44.34 -18.99 2.48
CA PRO A 494 44.52 -20.33 1.93
C PRO A 494 43.17 -20.91 1.49
N GLN A 495 43.18 -21.78 0.49
CA GLN A 495 41.95 -22.45 0.08
C GLN A 495 41.55 -23.47 1.16
N VAL A 496 40.27 -23.43 1.53
CA VAL A 496 39.66 -24.42 2.44
C VAL A 496 38.89 -25.44 1.60
N TRP A 497 39.32 -26.70 1.68
CA TRP A 497 38.71 -27.81 0.98
C TRP A 497 37.85 -28.64 1.93
N ILE A 498 36.56 -28.73 1.65
CA ILE A 498 35.62 -29.58 2.39
C ILE A 498 35.36 -30.89 1.64
N ASN A 499 34.95 -31.93 2.34
CA ASN A 499 34.46 -33.16 1.71
C ASN A 499 32.93 -33.13 1.51
N GLY A 500 32.36 -34.20 0.96
CA GLY A 500 30.92 -34.38 0.77
C GLY A 500 30.12 -34.59 2.06
N ARG A 501 30.77 -34.53 3.23
CA ARG A 501 30.12 -34.43 4.55
C ARG A 501 30.10 -33.00 5.08
N GLY A 502 30.62 -32.03 4.31
CA GLY A 502 30.74 -30.64 4.73
C GLY A 502 31.82 -30.39 5.78
N THR A 503 32.65 -31.38 6.12
CA THR A 503 33.76 -31.21 7.07
C THR A 503 35.02 -30.77 6.33
N VAL A 504 35.85 -29.97 6.98
CA VAL A 504 37.14 -29.56 6.39
C VAL A 504 38.06 -30.78 6.25
N ALA A 505 38.58 -30.97 5.04
CA ALA A 505 39.48 -32.06 4.70
C ALA A 505 40.93 -31.59 4.53
N MET A 506 41.13 -30.33 4.12
CA MET A 506 42.46 -29.75 3.91
C MET A 506 42.38 -28.23 3.88
N VAL A 507 43.40 -27.56 4.44
CA VAL A 507 43.64 -26.13 4.27
C VAL A 507 45.04 -25.96 3.68
N GLY A 508 45.18 -25.19 2.62
CA GLY A 508 46.49 -24.97 2.03
C GLY A 508 46.50 -24.01 0.85
N PRO A 509 47.69 -23.56 0.41
CA PRO A 509 47.83 -22.78 -0.81
C PRO A 509 47.29 -23.59 -1.99
N ASP A 510 46.60 -22.92 -2.89
CA ASP A 510 46.01 -23.59 -4.04
C ASP A 510 47.11 -24.22 -4.91
N ALA A 511 46.90 -25.44 -5.38
CA ALA A 511 47.86 -26.11 -6.26
C ALA A 511 47.84 -25.53 -7.70
N ARG A 512 47.00 -24.52 -7.95
CA ARG A 512 46.89 -23.84 -9.25
C ARG A 512 47.07 -22.34 -9.05
N ASP A 513 48.00 -21.79 -9.82
CA ASP A 513 48.28 -20.37 -10.01
C ASP A 513 46.97 -19.57 -10.19
N PHE A 514 46.59 -18.79 -9.16
CA PHE A 514 45.55 -17.77 -9.27
C PHE A 514 46.09 -16.59 -10.08
N SER A 515 46.24 -16.80 -11.39
CA SER A 515 46.53 -15.74 -12.34
C SER A 515 45.22 -15.08 -12.75
N GLN A 516 44.71 -14.14 -11.94
CA GLN A 516 44.02 -12.92 -12.41
C GLN A 516 43.49 -12.00 -11.29
N HIS A 517 43.94 -10.74 -11.38
CA HIS A 517 43.43 -9.48 -10.83
C HIS A 517 42.06 -9.49 -10.14
N ILE A 518 42.03 -9.72 -8.82
CA ILE A 518 41.00 -9.17 -7.93
C ILE A 518 41.73 -8.51 -6.76
N LEU A 519 41.34 -7.29 -6.43
CA LEU A 519 41.93 -6.37 -5.43
C LEU A 519 42.57 -7.10 -4.24
N LEU A 520 43.90 -7.03 -4.15
CA LEU A 520 44.77 -7.71 -3.17
C LEU A 520 44.35 -7.47 -1.71
N GLU A 521 43.66 -6.37 -1.41
CA GLU A 521 43.24 -6.04 -0.04
C GLU A 521 42.07 -6.86 0.49
N LYS A 522 41.21 -7.44 -0.37
CA LYS A 522 40.01 -8.21 0.07
C LYS A 522 40.23 -9.73 0.13
N ASN A 523 41.47 -10.18 -0.03
CA ASN A 523 41.79 -11.61 -0.05
C ASN A 523 42.75 -12.04 1.08
N SER A 524 43.02 -11.19 2.07
CA SER A 524 43.87 -11.60 3.20
C SER A 524 43.17 -12.59 4.14
N LEU A 525 43.94 -13.42 4.83
CA LEU A 525 43.43 -14.33 5.86
C LEU A 525 42.63 -13.59 6.94
N ASP A 526 43.15 -12.44 7.39
CA ASP A 526 42.51 -11.62 8.42
C ASP A 526 41.15 -11.07 7.98
N TYR A 527 41.03 -10.66 6.72
CA TYR A 527 39.77 -10.23 6.12
C TYR A 527 38.72 -11.33 6.17
N TRP A 528 39.09 -12.55 5.76
CA TRP A 528 38.17 -13.69 5.72
C TRP A 528 37.72 -14.12 7.11
N ILE A 529 38.62 -14.13 8.10
CA ILE A 529 38.26 -14.42 9.50
C ILE A 529 37.27 -13.37 10.02
N TYR A 530 37.52 -12.09 9.78
CA TYR A 530 36.61 -11.02 10.17
C TYR A 530 35.23 -11.16 9.50
N PHE A 531 35.22 -11.37 8.18
CA PHE A 531 34.01 -11.55 7.39
C PHE A 531 33.18 -12.75 7.86
N LEU A 532 33.82 -13.91 8.09
CA LEU A 532 33.13 -15.10 8.58
C LEU A 532 32.64 -14.94 10.02
N ARG A 533 33.42 -14.31 10.91
CA ARG A 533 32.96 -13.96 12.26
C ARG A 533 31.71 -13.10 12.20
N TYR A 534 31.66 -12.13 11.30
CA TYR A 534 30.47 -11.33 11.06
C TYR A 534 29.29 -12.20 10.60
N LEU A 535 29.49 -13.07 9.61
CA LEU A 535 28.43 -13.95 9.09
C LEU A 535 27.93 -15.00 10.11
N VAL A 536 28.78 -15.43 11.04
CA VAL A 536 28.44 -16.42 12.08
C VAL A 536 27.75 -15.75 13.27
N ASN A 537 28.24 -14.59 13.72
CA ASN A 537 27.75 -13.90 14.92
C ASN A 537 26.56 -12.97 14.64
N HIS A 538 26.39 -12.53 13.40
CA HIS A 538 25.25 -11.73 12.96
C HIS A 538 24.51 -12.48 11.85
N PRO A 539 23.81 -13.60 12.16
CA PRO A 539 22.81 -14.10 11.25
C PRO A 539 21.86 -12.93 11.03
N LEU A 540 21.77 -12.45 9.79
CA LEU A 540 21.04 -11.23 9.38
C LEU A 540 19.53 -11.24 9.71
N TRP A 541 19.08 -12.17 10.56
CA TRP A 541 17.70 -12.62 10.77
C TRP A 541 17.33 -13.03 12.21
N SER A 542 18.18 -12.84 13.23
CA SER A 542 17.63 -12.97 14.61
C SER A 542 16.80 -11.73 14.93
N GLU A 543 15.49 -11.90 15.03
CA GLU A 543 14.50 -10.87 15.36
C GLU A 543 14.98 -9.95 16.51
N SER A 544 15.52 -8.78 16.17
CA SER A 544 15.68 -7.71 17.14
C SER A 544 14.31 -7.07 17.34
N ASN A 545 13.69 -7.41 18.47
CA ASN A 545 12.52 -6.71 18.99
C ASN A 545 12.84 -5.21 19.12
N GLY A 546 12.35 -4.40 18.18
CA GLY A 546 11.82 -3.04 18.41
C GLY A 546 12.69 -1.96 19.06
N SER A 547 13.97 -2.19 19.38
CA SER A 547 14.87 -1.14 19.85
C SER A 547 15.85 -0.78 18.73
N GLU A 548 15.90 0.50 18.39
CA GLU A 548 16.80 1.13 17.41
C GLU A 548 18.17 0.46 17.32
N SER A 549 18.30 -0.54 16.44
CA SER A 549 19.61 -0.97 15.99
C SER A 549 20.07 0.09 15.01
N THR A 550 20.91 1.01 15.48
CA THR A 550 21.81 1.76 14.61
C THR A 550 22.46 0.73 13.70
N VAL A 551 22.02 0.66 12.45
CA VAL A 551 22.73 -0.10 11.42
C VAL A 551 24.08 0.57 11.37
N LEU A 552 25.06 -0.01 12.08
CA LEU A 552 26.45 0.33 11.91
C LEU A 552 26.68 0.17 10.42
N ARG A 553 26.74 1.30 9.71
CA ARG A 553 27.34 1.37 8.39
C ARG A 553 28.73 0.82 8.63
N SER A 554 28.91 -0.44 8.29
CA SER A 554 30.23 -1.02 8.31
C SER A 554 31.12 -0.11 7.46
N PRO A 555 32.36 0.17 7.90
CA PRO A 555 33.33 0.90 7.09
C PRO A 555 33.76 -0.03 5.94
N TRP A 556 32.90 -0.14 4.93
CA TRP A 556 33.14 -0.75 3.64
C TRP A 556 33.43 0.33 2.61
#